data_AF-A0A4Z0QUN9-F1
#
_entry.id   AF-A0A4Z0QUN9-F1
#
_cell.length_a   1.000
_cell.length_b   1.000
_cell.length_c   1.000
_cell.angle_alpha   90.00
_cell.angle_beta   90.00
_cell.angle_gamma   90.00
#
_symmetry.space_group_name_H-M   'P 1'
#
loop_
_entity.id
_entity.type
_entity.pdbx_description
1 polymer ?
#
loop_
_entity_poly.entity_id
_entity_poly.type
_entity_poly.pdbx_seq_one_letter_code
_entity_poly.pdbx_strand_id
1 'polypeptide(L)' 'MSELEKLIEKIEELRSKLIKIKEGKAYSDPEVVAASQELDSVLDKYQEKLLNKEDKVGR' A
#
# COMPACT_ATOMS: atom_id res chain seq x y z
N MET A 1 4.63 15.69 9.38
CA MET A 1 4.44 14.58 8.43
C MET A 1 3.45 14.98 7.35
N SER A 2 3.87 14.91 6.10
CA SER A 2 3.02 15.07 4.92
C SER A 2 2.05 13.90 4.76
N GLU A 3 0.99 14.07 3.96
CA GLU A 3 0.08 12.97 3.63
C GLU A 3 0.80 11.81 2.92
N LEU A 4 1.80 12.11 2.08
CA LEU A 4 2.61 11.08 1.41
C LEU A 4 3.45 10.28 2.41
N GLU A 5 4.07 10.94 3.39
CA GLU A 5 4.84 10.25 4.43
C GLU A 5 3.95 9.29 5.24
N LYS A 6 2.72 9.70 5.58
CA LYS A 6 1.76 8.82 6.28
C LYS A 6 1.35 7.62 5.43
N LEU A 7 1.19 7.81 4.11
CA LEU A 7 0.89 6.70 3.20
C LEU A 7 2.06 5.72 3.10
N ILE A 8 3.30 6.23 3.02
CA ILE A 8 4.52 5.40 3.02
C ILE A 8 4.62 4.58 4.31
N GLU A 9 4.41 5.21 5.47
CA GLU A 9 4.39 4.49 6.76
C GLU A 9 3.34 3.38 6.77
N LYS A 10 2.14 3.66 6.26
CA LYS A 10 1.07 2.66 6.21
C LYS A 10 1.37 1.51 5.24
N ILE A 11 2.00 1.81 4.10
CA ILE A 11 2.45 0.81 3.12
C ILE A 11 3.44 -0.15 3.79
N GLU A 12 4.43 0.36 4.51
CA GLU A 12 5.44 -0.49 5.18
C GLU A 12 4.85 -1.32 6.33
N GLU A 13 3.89 -0.77 7.07
CA GLU A 13 3.14 -1.52 8.09
C GLU A 13 2.38 -2.70 7.45
N LEU A 14 1.62 -2.43 6.38
CA LEU A 14 0.82 -3.45 5.68
C LEU A 14 1.68 -4.48 4.97
N ARG A 15 2.80 -4.07 4.37
CA ARG A 15 3.79 -4.97 3.78
C ARG A 15 4.38 -5.92 4.81
N SER A 16 4.75 -5.40 5.98
CA SER A 16 5.26 -6.21 7.09
C SER A 16 4.21 -7.19 7.61
N LYS A 17 2.94 -6.76 7.70
CA LYS A 17 1.80 -7.61 8.07
C LYS A 17 1.58 -8.72 7.04
N LEU A 18 1.60 -8.41 5.74
CA LEU A 18 1.42 -9.39 4.67
C LEU A 18 2.52 -10.46 4.69
N ILE A 19 3.79 -10.07 4.89
CA ILE A 19 4.91 -11.02 5.00
C ILE A 19 4.66 -12.02 6.13
N LYS A 20 4.21 -11.55 7.30
CA LYS A 20 3.88 -12.41 8.45
C LYS A 20 2.68 -13.31 8.18
N ILE A 21 1.61 -12.79 7.58
CA ILE A 21 0.40 -13.58 7.26
C ILE A 21 0.71 -14.67 6.23
N LYS A 22 1.55 -14.36 5.24
CA LYS A 22 1.93 -15.28 4.16
C LYS A 22 2.88 -16.38 4.64
N GLU A 23 3.56 -16.22 5.77
CA GLU A 23 4.47 -17.23 6.29
C GLU A 23 3.73 -18.56 6.53
N GLY A 24 4.18 -19.62 5.85
CA GLY A 24 3.53 -20.93 5.90
C GLY A 24 2.19 -21.05 5.15
N LYS A 25 1.73 -20.01 4.44
CA LYS A 25 0.48 -20.02 3.64
C LYS A 25 0.74 -19.91 2.14
N ALA A 26 -0.19 -20.41 1.35
CA ALA A 26 -0.21 -20.20 -0.10
C ALA A 26 -0.61 -18.76 -0.43
N TYR A 27 -0.18 -18.24 -1.58
CA TYR A 27 -0.60 -16.90 -2.03
C TYR A 27 -2.11 -16.81 -2.30
N SER A 28 -2.75 -17.93 -2.64
CA SER A 28 -4.20 -18.03 -2.84
C SER A 28 -4.97 -18.23 -1.53
N ASP A 29 -4.29 -18.28 -0.39
CA ASP A 29 -4.96 -18.36 0.90
C ASP A 29 -5.83 -17.09 1.10
N PRO A 30 -7.11 -17.22 1.49
CA PRO A 30 -8.02 -16.07 1.59
C PRO A 30 -7.48 -14.94 2.49
N GLU A 31 -6.74 -15.26 3.54
CA GLU A 31 -6.18 -14.27 4.46
C GLU A 31 -5.00 -13.53 3.82
N VAL A 32 -4.17 -14.23 3.03
CA VAL A 32 -3.09 -13.64 2.25
C VAL A 32 -3.64 -12.73 1.15
N VAL A 33 -4.72 -13.17 0.48
CA VAL A 33 -5.40 -12.37 -0.55
C VAL A 33 -6.00 -11.11 0.05
N ALA A 34 -6.72 -11.22 1.17
CA ALA A 34 -7.31 -10.06 1.83
C ALA A 34 -6.26 -9.05 2.30
N ALA A 35 -5.15 -9.52 2.90
CA ALA A 35 -4.04 -8.66 3.30
C ALA A 35 -3.35 -7.99 2.10
N SER A 36 -3.25 -8.69 0.96
CA SER A 36 -2.71 -8.13 -0.29
C SER A 36 -3.61 -7.03 -0.85
N GLN A 37 -4.94 -7.23 -0.86
CA GLN A 37 -5.91 -6.23 -1.32
C GLN A 37 -5.94 -4.99 -0.44
N GLU A 38 -5.75 -5.15 0.88
CA GLU A 38 -5.62 -4.04 1.83
C GLU A 38 -4.38 -3.18 1.50
N LEU A 39 -3.24 -3.82 1.24
CA LEU A 39 -2.00 -3.14 0.83
C LEU A 39 -2.19 -2.40 -0.51
N ASP A 40 -2.79 -3.07 -1.50
CA ASP A 40 -3.03 -2.54 -2.84
C ASP A 40 -3.87 -1.26 -2.81
N SER A 41 -4.93 -1.25 -2.00
CA SER A 41 -5.80 -0.08 -1.82
C SER A 41 -5.08 1.16 -1.26
N VAL A 42 -3.97 0.98 -0.54
CA VAL A 42 -3.14 2.09 -0.02
C VAL A 42 -2.10 2.52 -1.05
N LEU A 43 -1.55 1.57 -1.82
CA LEU A 43 -0.65 1.86 -2.93
C LEU A 43 -1.36 2.69 -4.01
N ASP A 44 -2.61 2.35 -4.35
CA ASP A 44 -3.42 3.13 -5.30
C ASP A 44 -3.56 4.59 -4.86
N LYS A 45 -3.90 4.82 -3.59
CA LYS A 45 -4.01 6.18 -3.02
C LYS A 45 -2.69 6.93 -3.06
N TYR A 46 -1.58 6.24 -2.81
CA TYR A 46 -0.25 6.84 -2.91
C TYR A 46 0.06 7.25 -4.35
N GLN A 47 -0.24 6.38 -5.32
CA GLN A 47 -0.06 6.67 -6.74
C GLN A 47 -0.93 7.84 -7.22
N GLU A 48 -2.22 7.87 -6.85
CA GLU A 48 -3.11 9.01 -7.14
C GLU A 48 -2.54 10.32 -6.59
N LYS A 49 -1.99 10.30 -5.37
CA LYS A 49 -1.39 11.51 -4.76
C LYS A 49 -0.12 11.95 -5.46
N LEU A 50 0.68 11.02 -5.99
CA LEU A 50 1.86 11.36 -6.80
C LEU A 50 1.45 12.00 -8.13
N LEU A 51 0.51 11.41 -8.86
CA LEU A 51 0.02 11.93 -10.15
C LEU A 51 -0.59 13.34 -9.98
N ASN A 52 -1.41 13.54 -8.96
CA ASN A 52 -1.99 14.85 -8.64
C ASN A 52 -0.94 15.91 -8.21
N LYS A 53 0.25 15.49 -7.80
CA LYS A 53 1.36 16.38 -7.45
C LYS A 53 2.13 16.81 -8.69
N GLU A 54 2.31 15.91 -9.66
CA GLU A 54 2.94 16.22 -10.95
C GLU A 54 2.10 17.18 -11.80
N ASP A 55 0.77 17.02 -11.81
CA ASP A 55 -0.17 17.93 -12.49
C ASP A 55 -0.16 19.38 -11.97
N LYS A 56 0.32 19.59 -10.74
CA LYS A 56 0.44 20.91 -10.10
C LYS A 56 1.81 21.55 -10.27
N VAL A 57 2.83 20.79 -10.69
CA VAL A 57 4.20 21.29 -10.92
C VAL A 57 4.41 21.63 -12.39
N GLY A 58 3.62 21.06 -13.31
CA GLY A 58 3.67 21.31 -14.75
C GLY A 58 2.80 22.47 -15.28
N ARG A 59 2.21 23.31 -14.43
CA ARG A 59 1.46 24.52 -14.82
C ARG A 59 2.07 25.79 -14.27
#